data_AF-A0A2V9VPR6-F1
#
_entry.id   AF-A0A2V9VPR6-F1
#
_cell.length_a   1.000
_cell.length_b   1.000
_cell.length_c   1.000
_cell.angle_alpha   90.00
_cell.angle_beta   90.00
_cell.angle_gamma   90.00
#
_symmetry.space_group_name_H-M   'P 1'
#
loop_
_entity.id
_entity.type
_entity.pdbx_description
1 polymer ?
#
loop_
_entity_poly.entity_id
_entity_poly.type
_entity_poly.pdbx_seq_one_letter_code
_entity_poly.pdbx_strand_id
1 'polypeptide(L)'
;MLKEFSTTIVQTLRQRGFQAYLVGGCVREPKDYDVATNARPDQVMSIFPETYAVGAQFGVVLVPAPSHVSASSSAPSSSRQGDVAINAATKAVEVATFRSDIGYSDGRHPDEVRFSDDPKEDVSRRDFTINGMLLDPLSGEAPGQVLDFVGGRKDLEAGIV
;
A
#
# COMPACT_ATOMS: atom_id res chain seq x y z
N MET A 1 -3.85 2.61 -15.85
CA MET A 1 -4.56 3.46 -14.89
C MET A 1 -4.19 3.18 -13.43
N LEU A 2 -4.64 2.08 -12.78
CA LEU A 2 -4.28 1.83 -11.36
C LEU A 2 -2.77 1.58 -11.15
N LYS A 3 -2.14 0.70 -11.95
CA LYS A 3 -0.69 0.46 -11.88
C LYS A 3 0.15 1.74 -12.01
N GLU A 4 -0.20 2.60 -12.98
CA GLU A 4 0.50 3.87 -13.21
C GLU A 4 0.33 4.79 -12.00
N PHE A 5 -0.89 4.89 -11.45
CA PHE A 5 -1.16 5.70 -10.27
C PHE A 5 -0.41 5.18 -9.03
N SER A 6 -0.42 3.87 -8.75
CA SER A 6 0.36 3.28 -7.65
C SER A 6 1.86 3.50 -7.84
N THR A 7 2.35 3.45 -9.08
CA THR A 7 3.75 3.78 -9.41
C THR A 7 4.07 5.26 -9.10
N THR A 8 3.16 6.18 -9.40
CA THR A 8 3.30 7.60 -9.04
C THR A 8 3.34 7.80 -7.52
N ILE A 9 2.56 7.05 -6.74
CA ILE A 9 2.62 7.07 -5.27
C ILE A 9 4.01 6.62 -4.80
N VAL A 10 4.51 5.48 -5.31
CA VAL A 10 5.86 4.99 -5.02
C VAL A 10 6.92 6.04 -5.33
N GLN A 11 6.85 6.66 -6.52
CA GLN A 11 7.77 7.71 -6.94
C GLN A 11 7.74 8.91 -6.00
N THR A 12 6.56 9.37 -5.60
CA THR A 12 6.37 10.52 -4.70
C THR A 12 6.96 10.24 -3.33
N LEU A 13 6.71 9.05 -2.76
CA LEU A 13 7.27 8.64 -1.47
C LEU A 13 8.80 8.57 -1.52
N ARG A 14 9.38 7.98 -2.58
CA ARG A 14 10.84 7.90 -2.75
C ARG A 14 11.50 9.27 -2.91
N GLN A 15 10.87 10.19 -3.62
CA GLN A 15 11.37 11.58 -3.73
C GLN A 15 11.39 12.31 -2.38
N ARG A 16 10.58 11.87 -1.41
CA ARG A 16 10.57 12.38 -0.03
C ARG A 16 11.51 11.61 0.91
N GLY A 17 12.30 10.67 0.39
CA GLY A 17 13.29 9.91 1.15
C GLY A 17 12.76 8.62 1.80
N PHE A 18 11.54 8.21 1.49
CA PHE A 18 10.98 6.95 2.01
C PHE A 18 11.28 5.77 1.09
N GLN A 19 11.31 4.59 1.66
CA GLN A 19 11.22 3.34 0.90
C GLN A 19 9.76 3.13 0.50
N ALA A 20 9.52 2.70 -0.73
CA ALA A 20 8.18 2.35 -1.20
C ALA A 20 8.26 1.30 -2.31
N TYR A 21 7.35 0.34 -2.26
CA TYR A 21 7.25 -0.79 -3.20
C TYR A 21 5.79 -1.10 -3.49
N LEU A 22 5.52 -1.68 -4.67
CA LEU A 22 4.22 -2.26 -4.96
C LEU A 22 4.13 -3.63 -4.28
N VAL A 23 2.98 -3.92 -3.68
CA VAL A 23 2.72 -5.16 -2.95
C VAL A 23 1.32 -5.71 -3.25
N GLY A 24 1.04 -6.90 -2.74
CA GLY A 24 -0.26 -7.54 -2.85
C GLY A 24 -0.35 -8.50 -4.02
N GLY A 25 -1.58 -8.76 -4.46
CA GLY A 25 -1.85 -9.69 -5.55
C GLY A 25 -1.02 -9.40 -6.79
N CYS A 26 -0.71 -8.13 -7.09
CA CYS A 26 -0.02 -7.72 -8.32
C CYS A 26 1.31 -8.42 -8.65
N VAL A 27 2.01 -8.96 -7.66
CA VAL A 27 3.27 -9.70 -7.90
C VAL A 27 3.01 -11.11 -8.42
N ARG A 28 1.86 -11.70 -8.08
CA ARG A 28 1.39 -13.02 -8.55
C ARG A 28 0.35 -12.90 -9.68
N GLU A 29 -0.65 -12.05 -9.48
CA GLU A 29 -1.77 -11.74 -10.39
C GLU A 29 -2.04 -10.21 -10.41
N PRO A 30 -1.93 -9.53 -11.56
CA PRO A 30 -2.07 -8.07 -11.68
C PRO A 30 -3.53 -7.58 -11.54
N LYS A 31 -4.13 -7.77 -10.37
CA LYS A 31 -5.49 -7.31 -10.02
C LYS A 31 -5.45 -6.00 -9.23
N ASP A 32 -4.71 -6.02 -8.11
CA ASP A 32 -4.66 -4.93 -7.14
C ASP A 32 -3.21 -4.51 -6.89
N TYR A 33 -2.95 -3.20 -6.95
CA TYR A 33 -1.62 -2.60 -6.83
C TYR A 33 -1.56 -1.72 -5.58
N ASP A 34 -1.31 -2.33 -4.44
CA ASP A 34 -1.12 -1.63 -3.17
C ASP A 34 0.33 -1.19 -3.01
N VAL A 35 0.57 -0.27 -2.10
CA VAL A 35 1.90 0.28 -1.82
C VAL A 35 2.28 -0.05 -0.38
N ALA A 36 3.47 -0.61 -0.17
CA ALA A 36 4.08 -0.70 1.15
C ALA A 36 5.24 0.30 1.26
N THR A 37 5.35 0.98 2.39
CA THR A 37 6.35 2.04 2.62
C THR A 37 6.79 2.11 4.07
N ASN A 38 7.98 2.64 4.36
CA ASN A 38 8.34 2.96 5.75
C ASN A 38 7.72 4.28 6.26
N ALA A 39 7.09 5.07 5.38
CA ALA A 39 6.35 6.27 5.79
C ALA A 39 5.20 5.91 6.74
N ARG A 40 5.12 6.61 7.87
CA ARG A 40 4.06 6.46 8.88
C ARG A 40 2.73 7.04 8.37
N PRO A 41 1.57 6.63 8.91
CA PRO A 41 0.27 7.08 8.40
C PRO A 41 0.10 8.60 8.38
N ASP A 42 0.58 9.29 9.41
CA ASP A 42 0.58 10.76 9.50
C ASP A 42 1.45 11.41 8.41
N GLN A 43 2.60 10.82 8.09
CA GLN A 43 3.48 11.27 7.02
C GLN A 43 2.84 11.04 5.65
N VAL A 44 2.20 9.88 5.43
CA VAL A 44 1.45 9.59 4.19
C VAL A 44 0.32 10.60 4.01
N MET A 45 -0.49 10.86 5.03
CA MET A 45 -1.56 11.87 4.98
C MET A 45 -1.03 13.29 4.74
N SER A 46 0.16 13.62 5.28
CA SER A 46 0.79 14.92 5.01
C SER A 46 1.30 15.05 3.57
N ILE A 47 1.66 13.95 2.90
CA ILE A 47 2.13 13.95 1.51
C ILE A 47 0.95 13.94 0.54
N PHE A 48 -0.12 13.21 0.88
CA PHE A 48 -1.32 13.05 0.09
C PHE A 48 -2.53 13.63 0.87
N PRO A 49 -2.83 14.93 0.72
CA PRO A 49 -3.82 15.60 1.56
C PRO A 49 -5.26 15.13 1.32
N GLU A 50 -5.55 14.61 0.12
CA GLU A 50 -6.78 13.86 -0.14
C GLU A 50 -6.55 12.40 0.23
N THR A 51 -6.75 12.03 1.49
CA THR A 51 -6.62 10.65 1.99
C THR A 51 -7.78 10.26 2.89
N TYR A 52 -8.05 8.96 2.95
CA TYR A 52 -9.00 8.39 3.91
C TYR A 52 -8.27 7.46 4.88
N ALA A 53 -8.37 7.78 6.16
CA ALA A 53 -7.75 7.02 7.24
C ALA A 53 -8.59 5.77 7.58
N VAL A 54 -8.61 4.78 6.68
CA VAL A 54 -9.28 3.49 6.95
C VAL A 54 -8.27 2.60 7.66
N GLY A 55 -8.37 2.49 8.98
CA GLY A 55 -7.47 1.63 9.75
C GLY A 55 -6.06 2.20 9.95
N ALA A 56 -5.91 3.52 10.10
CA ALA A 56 -4.61 4.15 10.39
C ALA A 56 -3.94 3.59 11.66
N GLN A 57 -4.72 3.10 12.63
CA GLN A 57 -4.22 2.36 13.80
C GLN A 57 -3.44 1.08 13.42
N PHE A 58 -3.72 0.51 12.25
CA PHE A 58 -3.04 -0.65 11.66
C PHE A 58 -2.00 -0.25 10.61
N GLY A 59 -1.69 1.04 10.46
CA GLY A 59 -0.71 1.52 9.49
C GLY A 59 -1.22 1.68 8.06
N VAL A 60 -2.54 1.70 7.84
CA VAL A 60 -3.13 1.75 6.50
C VAL A 60 -3.78 3.11 6.21
N VAL A 61 -3.52 3.65 5.01
CA VAL A 61 -4.12 4.88 4.49
C VAL A 61 -4.57 4.65 3.05
N LEU A 62 -5.79 5.08 2.69
CA LEU A 62 -6.27 5.02 1.31
C LEU A 62 -5.96 6.34 0.58
N VAL A 63 -5.26 6.24 -0.54
CA VAL A 63 -4.97 7.36 -1.45
C VAL A 63 -5.88 7.25 -2.68
N PRO A 64 -6.85 8.18 -2.87
CA PRO A 64 -7.78 8.14 -4.00
C PRO A 64 -7.07 8.40 -5.32
N ALA A 65 -7.40 7.61 -6.34
CA ALA A 65 -6.97 7.91 -7.70
C ALA A 65 -7.68 9.18 -8.19
N PRO A 66 -6.99 10.05 -8.95
CA PRO A 66 -7.61 11.22 -9.55
C PRO A 66 -8.80 10.80 -10.39
N SER A 67 -9.99 11.22 -9.98
CA SER A 67 -11.18 11.12 -10.83
C SER A 67 -11.02 12.13 -11.96
N HIS A 68 -11.04 11.70 -13.23
CA HIS A 68 -11.25 12.64 -14.33
C HIS A 68 -12.68 13.19 -14.20
N VAL A 69 -12.85 14.22 -13.38
CA VAL A 69 -14.06 15.03 -13.38
C VAL A 69 -13.92 15.93 -14.60
N SER A 70 -14.68 15.64 -15.66
CA SER A 70 -14.92 16.65 -16.70
C SER A 70 -15.34 17.93 -15.99
N ALA A 71 -14.59 19.01 -16.21
CA ALA A 71 -14.75 20.26 -15.51
C ALA A 71 -16.22 20.74 -15.54
N SER A 72 -16.93 20.58 -14.43
CA SER A 72 -18.04 21.44 -14.07
C SER A 72 -17.83 21.91 -12.64
N SER A 73 -17.53 23.20 -12.58
CA SER A 73 -17.45 24.07 -11.43
C SER A 73 -18.50 23.80 -10.35
N SER A 74 -18.07 23.53 -9.14
CA SER A 74 -18.48 24.28 -7.94
C SER A 74 -17.64 23.83 -6.74
N ALA A 75 -17.02 24.81 -6.08
CA ALA A 75 -16.19 24.61 -4.90
C ALA A 75 -16.98 23.97 -3.75
N PRO A 76 -16.32 23.27 -2.81
CA PRO A 76 -16.86 23.10 -1.48
C PRO A 76 -15.98 23.76 -0.41
N SER A 77 -16.72 24.34 0.54
CA SER A 77 -16.28 24.92 1.79
C SER A 77 -15.65 23.91 2.73
N SER A 78 -14.73 24.41 3.54
CA SER A 78 -14.23 23.83 4.78
C SER A 78 -15.33 23.18 5.64
N SER A 79 -15.18 21.90 5.99
CA SER A 79 -15.01 21.43 7.39
C SER A 79 -15.41 19.95 7.56
N ARG A 80 -14.65 19.29 8.46
CA ARG A 80 -14.98 18.13 9.32
C ARG A 80 -14.42 16.76 8.92
N GLN A 81 -13.44 16.37 9.75
CA GLN A 81 -13.19 15.03 10.25
C GLN A 81 -14.48 14.20 10.39
N GLY A 82 -14.55 13.05 9.73
CA GLY A 82 -15.63 12.08 9.88
C GLY A 82 -15.79 11.23 8.64
N ASP A 83 -15.62 9.92 8.80
CA ASP A 83 -15.80 8.82 7.84
C ASP A 83 -16.60 9.20 6.58
N VAL A 84 -15.89 9.58 5.51
CA VAL A 84 -16.48 9.81 4.19
C VAL A 84 -16.52 8.46 3.48
N ALA A 85 -17.74 7.95 3.26
CA ALA A 85 -17.95 6.82 2.39
C ALA A 85 -17.39 7.17 1.00
N ILE A 86 -16.34 6.47 0.59
CA ILE A 86 -15.81 6.56 -0.77
C ILE A 86 -16.97 6.19 -1.70
N ASN A 87 -17.46 7.14 -2.50
CA ASN A 87 -18.44 6.83 -3.54
C ASN A 87 -17.90 5.62 -4.32
N ALA A 88 -18.68 4.55 -4.46
CA ALA A 88 -18.26 3.26 -5.02
C ALA A 88 -17.58 3.34 -6.42
N ALA A 89 -17.63 4.50 -7.08
CA ALA A 89 -16.95 4.80 -8.34
C ALA A 89 -15.49 5.27 -8.20
N THR A 90 -15.06 5.77 -7.04
CA THR A 90 -13.69 6.29 -6.86
C THR A 90 -12.76 5.15 -6.50
N LYS A 91 -11.84 4.82 -7.41
CA LYS A 91 -10.77 3.85 -7.13
C LYS A 91 -9.75 4.48 -6.18
N ALA A 92 -9.27 3.73 -5.20
CA ALA A 92 -8.22 4.16 -4.28
C ALA A 92 -7.10 3.10 -4.25
N VAL A 93 -5.91 3.51 -3.86
CA VAL A 93 -4.75 2.65 -3.63
C VAL A 93 -4.50 2.59 -2.13
N GLU A 94 -4.33 1.38 -1.60
CA GLU A 94 -3.92 1.19 -0.22
C GLU A 94 -2.43 1.49 -0.07
N VAL A 95 -2.09 2.34 0.91
CA VAL A 95 -0.72 2.62 1.31
C VAL A 95 -0.52 2.15 2.73
N ALA A 96 0.27 1.09 2.90
CA ALA A 96 0.53 0.44 4.18
C ALA A 96 1.95 0.76 4.67
N THR A 97 2.07 1.17 5.93
CA THR A 97 3.35 1.31 6.62
C THR A 97 3.94 -0.07 6.93
N PHE A 98 5.24 -0.25 6.70
CA PHE A 98 5.97 -1.45 7.12
C PHE A 98 5.76 -1.68 8.61
N ARG A 99 5.47 -2.93 8.98
CA ARG A 99 5.22 -3.28 10.36
C ARG A 99 5.58 -4.71 10.69
N SER A 100 5.82 -4.97 11.96
CA SER A 100 5.75 -6.29 12.56
C SER A 100 4.50 -6.38 13.42
N ASP A 101 3.82 -7.51 13.36
CA ASP A 101 2.62 -7.79 14.13
C ASP A 101 2.99 -8.65 15.36
N ILE A 102 2.39 -8.37 16.51
CA ILE A 102 2.61 -9.11 17.76
C ILE A 102 1.27 -9.59 18.30
N GLY A 103 1.17 -10.90 18.51
CA GLY A 103 -0.03 -11.53 19.05
C GLY A 103 -1.19 -11.49 18.06
N TYR A 104 -2.09 -12.48 18.17
CA TYR A 104 -3.33 -12.52 17.41
C TYR A 104 -4.39 -13.16 18.31
N SER A 105 -5.00 -12.37 19.19
CA SER A 105 -6.02 -12.90 20.12
C SER A 105 -7.30 -13.33 19.40
N ASP A 106 -7.64 -12.71 18.27
CA ASP A 106 -8.83 -13.02 17.47
C ASP A 106 -8.52 -13.75 16.15
N GLY A 107 -7.24 -14.04 15.89
CA GLY A 107 -6.75 -14.75 14.70
C GLY A 107 -6.79 -13.96 13.39
N ARG A 108 -7.20 -12.68 13.39
CA ARG A 108 -7.22 -11.84 12.17
C ARG A 108 -6.58 -10.47 12.34
N HIS A 109 -6.71 -9.88 13.52
CA HIS A 109 -6.13 -8.59 13.84
C HIS A 109 -4.96 -8.80 14.81
N PRO A 110 -3.83 -8.13 14.58
CA PRO A 110 -2.72 -8.19 15.52
C PRO A 110 -3.09 -7.47 16.82
N ASP A 111 -2.66 -8.01 17.96
CA ASP A 111 -2.89 -7.39 19.26
C ASP A 111 -2.10 -6.08 19.41
N GLU A 112 -0.90 -6.05 18.81
CA GLU A 112 -0.04 -4.86 18.73
C GLU A 112 0.61 -4.76 17.35
N VAL A 113 0.62 -3.56 16.78
CA VAL A 113 1.34 -3.23 15.55
C VAL A 113 2.57 -2.39 15.91
N ARG A 114 3.76 -2.83 15.49
CA ARG A 114 4.98 -2.05 15.59
C ARG A 114 5.47 -1.67 14.20
N PHE A 115 5.54 -0.37 13.93
CA PHE A 115 6.01 0.09 12.64
C PHE A 115 7.53 -0.07 12.50
N SER A 116 7.96 -0.46 11.31
CA SER A 116 9.35 -0.77 10.97
C SER A 116 9.87 0.15 9.86
N ASP A 117 11.19 0.17 9.69
CA ASP A 117 11.88 0.75 8.54
C ASP A 117 12.43 -0.33 7.58
N ASP A 118 12.36 -1.61 7.96
CA ASP A 118 12.83 -2.72 7.13
C ASP A 118 11.64 -3.40 6.41
N PRO A 119 11.60 -3.39 5.06
CA PRO A 119 10.57 -4.11 4.31
C PRO A 119 10.58 -5.62 4.57
N LYS A 120 11.71 -6.21 4.98
CA LYS A 120 11.80 -7.64 5.31
C LYS A 120 10.91 -8.01 6.49
N GLU A 121 10.89 -7.16 7.52
CA GLU A 121 10.03 -7.38 8.69
C GLU A 121 8.54 -7.35 8.30
N ASP A 122 8.15 -6.47 7.36
CA ASP A 122 6.77 -6.41 6.86
C ASP A 122 6.36 -7.65 6.06
N VAL A 123 7.24 -8.18 5.21
CA VAL A 123 6.88 -9.35 4.40
C VAL A 123 6.91 -10.64 5.21
N SER A 124 7.75 -10.73 6.24
CA SER A 124 7.86 -11.92 7.10
C SER A 124 6.65 -12.18 7.98
N ARG A 125 5.83 -11.16 8.27
CA ARG A 125 4.57 -11.32 9.03
C ARG A 125 3.37 -11.74 8.18
N ARG A 126 3.52 -11.87 6.87
CA ARG A 126 2.40 -12.20 5.97
C ARG A 126 2.14 -13.70 5.97
N ASP A 127 0.86 -14.08 5.88
CA ASP A 127 0.41 -15.47 6.03
C ASP A 127 1.06 -16.45 5.05
N PHE A 128 1.31 -16.01 3.81
CA PHE A 128 1.84 -16.84 2.73
C PHE A 128 3.05 -16.17 2.06
N THR A 129 4.08 -16.95 1.76
CA THR A 129 5.33 -16.48 1.12
C THR A 129 5.05 -15.81 -0.23
N ILE A 130 4.11 -16.35 -1.00
CA ILE A 130 3.67 -15.80 -2.29
C ILE A 130 3.05 -14.40 -2.20
N ASN A 131 2.59 -13.99 -1.01
CA ASN A 131 2.06 -12.65 -0.73
C ASN A 131 3.11 -11.72 -0.11
N GLY A 132 4.29 -12.24 0.21
CA GLY A 132 5.44 -11.54 0.79
C GLY A 132 6.51 -11.11 -0.22
N MET A 133 6.15 -11.03 -1.50
CA MET A 133 7.01 -10.45 -2.52
C MET A 133 6.72 -8.96 -2.70
N LEU A 134 7.77 -8.19 -3.01
CA LEU A 134 7.68 -6.76 -3.30
C LEU A 134 8.09 -6.51 -4.76
N LEU A 135 7.43 -5.58 -5.43
CA LEU A 135 7.81 -5.13 -6.77
C LEU A 135 8.35 -3.70 -6.69
N ASP A 136 9.57 -3.50 -7.19
CA ASP A 136 10.15 -2.18 -7.43
C ASP A 136 9.88 -1.73 -8.88
N PRO A 137 8.86 -0.88 -9.11
CA PRO A 137 8.52 -0.41 -10.45
C PRO A 137 9.50 0.64 -11.00
N LEU A 138 10.45 1.13 -10.20
CA LEU A 138 11.40 2.19 -10.56
C LEU A 138 12.83 1.66 -10.78
N SER A 139 13.01 0.34 -10.75
CA SER A 139 14.29 -0.37 -10.94
C SER A 139 14.90 -0.25 -12.35
N GLY A 140 14.16 0.26 -13.33
CA GLY A 140 14.62 0.42 -14.72
C GLY A 140 14.39 -0.78 -15.63
N GLU A 141 13.87 -1.90 -15.11
CA GLU A 141 13.44 -3.07 -15.88
C GLU A 141 11.91 -3.11 -15.98
N ALA A 142 11.37 -3.62 -17.09
CA ALA A 142 9.93 -3.90 -17.22
C ALA A 142 9.68 -5.40 -16.92
N PRO A 143 8.73 -5.77 -16.03
CA PRO A 143 7.73 -4.92 -15.37
C PRO A 143 8.19 -4.23 -14.06
N GLY A 144 9.43 -4.45 -13.64
CA GLY A 144 10.06 -4.00 -12.40
C GLY A 144 10.84 -5.15 -11.76
N GLN A 145 11.72 -4.85 -10.80
CA GLN A 145 12.48 -5.84 -10.06
C GLN A 145 11.61 -6.40 -8.93
N VAL A 146 11.51 -7.73 -8.85
CA VAL A 146 10.85 -8.41 -7.73
C VAL A 146 11.87 -8.70 -6.63
N LEU A 147 11.59 -8.22 -5.43
CA LEU A 147 12.34 -8.54 -4.21
C LEU A 147 11.57 -9.63 -3.46
N ASP A 148 12.22 -10.76 -3.24
CA ASP A 148 11.64 -11.92 -2.57
C ASP A 148 12.54 -12.33 -1.40
N PHE A 149 12.11 -11.98 -0.19
CA PHE A 149 12.86 -12.27 1.04
C PHE A 149 12.36 -13.53 1.76
N VAL A 150 11.23 -14.09 1.33
CA VAL A 150 10.52 -15.17 2.03
C VAL A 150 10.38 -16.44 1.18
N GLY A 151 10.87 -16.44 -0.06
CA GLY A 151 10.86 -17.60 -0.96
C GLY A 151 9.56 -17.75 -1.77
N GLY A 152 8.77 -16.69 -1.89
CA GLY A 152 7.49 -16.71 -2.58
C GLY A 152 7.56 -17.13 -4.04
N ARG A 153 8.65 -16.82 -4.76
CA ARG A 153 8.83 -17.26 -6.16
C ARG A 153 8.96 -18.77 -6.27
N LYS A 154 9.73 -19.37 -5.36
CA LYS A 154 9.96 -20.82 -5.33
C LYS A 154 8.67 -21.55 -5.00
N ASP A 155 7.91 -21.06 -4.03
CA ASP A 155 6.63 -21.65 -3.64
C ASP A 155 5.59 -21.51 -4.77
N LEU A 156 5.56 -20.37 -5.45
CA LEU A 156 4.69 -20.17 -6.61
C LEU A 156 5.02 -21.13 -7.77
N GLU A 157 6.30 -21.32 -8.08
CA GLU A 157 6.75 -22.29 -9.09
C GLU A 157 6.39 -23.74 -8.73
N ALA A 158 6.39 -24.06 -7.42
CA ALA A 158 6.02 -25.37 -6.90
C ALA A 158 4.51 -25.55 -6.70
N GLY A 159 3.70 -24.50 -6.88
CA GLY A 159 2.25 -24.53 -6.61
C GLY A 159 1.89 -24.61 -5.12
N ILE A 160 2.75 -24.09 -4.25
CA ILE A 160 2.59 -24.06 -2.79
C ILE A 160 2.02 -22.69 -2.37
N VAL A 161 1.05 -22.71 -1.45
CA VAL A 161 0.47 -21.52 -0.81
C VAL A 161 0.81 -21.56 0.67
#